data_AF-A0A845E763-F1
#
_entry.id   AF-A0A845E763-F1
#
_cell.length_a   1.000
_cell.length_b   1.000
_cell.length_c   1.000
_cell.angle_alpha   90.00
_cell.angle_beta   90.00
_cell.angle_gamma   90.00
#
_symmetry.space_group_name_H-M   'P 1'
#
loop_
_entity.id
_entity.type
_entity.pdbx_description
1 polymer ?
#
loop_
_entity_poly.entity_id
_entity_poly.type
_entity_poly.pdbx_seq_one_letter_code
_entity_poly.pdbx_strand_id
1 'polypeptide(L)' 'MDLALLFGVLLTLLPLATINKVKEETLFQRIIHIGCLVVGVLLLVGFSIQFTAYMGNY' A
#
# COMPACT_ATOMS: atom_id res chain seq x y z
N MET A 1 -6.58 3.04 -16.91
CA MET A 1 -7.20 2.03 -16.01
C MET A 1 -6.17 0.99 -15.56
N ASP A 2 -5.34 0.47 -16.47
CA ASP A 2 -4.29 -0.52 -16.17
C ASP A 2 -3.21 -0.08 -15.17
N LEU A 3 -2.70 1.16 -15.26
CA LEU A 3 -1.70 1.64 -14.30
C LEU A 3 -2.22 1.74 -12.86
N ALA A 4 -3.49 2.10 -12.69
CA ALA A 4 -4.14 2.21 -11.38
C ALA A 4 -4.31 0.83 -10.73
N LEU A 5 -4.75 -0.15 -11.52
CA LEU A 5 -4.85 -1.55 -11.11
C LEU A 5 -3.47 -2.13 -10.79
N LEU A 6 -2.46 -1.87 -11.64
CA LEU A 6 -1.08 -2.31 -11.41
C LEU A 6 -0.53 -1.74 -10.09
N PHE A 7 -0.80 -0.47 -9.80
CA PHE A 7 -0.34 0.18 -8.56
C PHE A 7 -1.04 -0.39 -7.32
N GLY A 8 -2.36 -0.63 -7.38
CA GLY A 8 -3.11 -1.29 -6.31
C GLY A 8 -2.66 -2.73 -6.05
N VAL A 9 -2.33 -3.46 -7.12
CA VAL A 9 -1.77 -4.83 -7.03
C VAL A 9 -0.36 -4.82 -6.44
N LEU A 10 0.52 -3.90 -6.84
CA LEU A 10 1.84 -3.75 -6.20
C LEU A 10 1.72 -3.39 -4.72
N LEU A 11 0.82 -2.48 -4.37
CA LEU A 11 0.55 -2.06 -3.00
C LEU A 11 -0.04 -3.16 -2.11
N THR A 12 -0.62 -4.22 -2.68
CA THR A 12 -1.14 -5.37 -1.92
C THR A 12 -0.15 -6.54 -1.89
N LEU A 13 0.63 -6.73 -2.95
CA LEU A 13 1.72 -7.72 -3.00
C LEU A 13 2.90 -7.34 -2.09
N LEU A 14 3.25 -6.06 -1.96
CA LEU A 14 4.31 -5.61 -1.04
C LEU A 14 4.00 -6.01 0.42
N PRO A 15 2.82 -5.65 0.99
CA PRO A 15 2.41 -6.08 2.32
C PRO A 15 2.36 -7.60 2.48
N LEU A 16 1.94 -8.33 1.44
CA LEU A 16 1.86 -9.78 1.48
C LEU A 16 3.25 -10.43 1.54
N ALA A 17 4.20 -9.93 0.76
CA ALA A 17 5.61 -10.34 0.82
C ALA A 17 6.26 -9.95 2.16
N THR A 18 5.87 -8.80 2.71
CA THR A 18 6.28 -8.29 4.02
C THR A 18 5.76 -9.17 5.16
N ILE A 19 4.48 -9.57 5.17
CA ILE A 19 3.86 -10.37 6.24
C ILE A 19 4.60 -11.71 6.48
N ASN A 20 5.10 -12.34 5.42
CA ASN A 20 5.89 -13.57 5.54
C ASN A 20 7.23 -13.37 6.25
N LYS A 21 7.77 -12.15 6.27
CA LYS A 21 9.02 -11.81 6.97
C LYS A 21 8.81 -11.36 8.42
N VAL A 22 7.61 -10.88 8.78
CA VAL A 22 7.29 -10.39 10.14
C VAL A 22 7.43 -11.46 11.22
N LYS A 23 7.37 -12.75 10.86
CA LYS A 23 7.38 -13.87 11.81
C LYS A 23 8.72 -14.05 12.56
N GLU A 24 9.81 -13.45 12.08
CA GLU A 24 11.15 -13.47 12.71
C GLU A 24 11.65 -12.07 13.13
N GLU A 25 10.81 -11.04 13.11
CA GLU A 25 11.27 -9.67 13.30
C GLU A 25 11.47 -9.26 14.76
N THR A 26 12.58 -8.56 14.99
CA THR A 26 12.85 -7.83 16.24
C THR A 26 11.87 -6.65 16.39
N LEU A 27 11.60 -6.22 17.64
CA LEU A 27 10.63 -5.15 17.94
C LEU A 27 10.88 -3.85 17.12
N PHE A 28 12.13 -3.53 16.81
CA PHE A 28 12.50 -2.38 15.97
C PHE A 28 12.06 -2.53 14.50
N GLN A 29 12.27 -3.70 13.90
CA GLN A 29 11.86 -3.96 12.52
C GLN A 29 10.33 -3.93 12.40
N ARG A 30 9.63 -4.48 13.39
CA ARG A 30 8.17 -4.46 13.44
C ARG A 30 7.60 -3.04 13.43
N ILE A 31 8.23 -2.09 14.14
CA ILE A 31 7.81 -0.67 14.15
C ILE A 31 7.99 -0.04 12.76
N ILE A 32 9.15 -0.28 12.13
CA ILE A 32 9.43 0.22 10.77
C ILE A 32 8.42 -0.38 9.77
N HIS A 33 8.09 -1.66 9.91
CA HIS A 33 7.14 -2.30 9.02
C HIS A 33 5.71 -1.77 9.18
N ILE A 34 5.26 -1.58 10.41
CA ILE A 34 3.97 -0.94 10.69
C ILE A 34 3.96 0.49 10.13
N GLY A 35 5.04 1.25 10.32
CA GLY A 35 5.18 2.59 9.75
C GLY A 35 5.07 2.59 8.22
N CYS A 36 5.76 1.66 7.55
CA CYS A 36 5.70 1.50 6.10
C CYS A 36 4.30 1.09 5.62
N LEU A 37 3.61 0.23 6.37
CA LEU A 37 2.23 -0.15 6.10
C LEU A 37 1.29 1.06 6.19
N VAL A 38 1.42 1.88 7.24
CA VAL A 38 0.61 3.09 7.42
C VAL A 38 0.83 4.09 6.28
N VAL A 39 2.08 4.30 5.87
CA VAL A 39 2.41 5.17 4.72
C VAL A 39 1.80 4.60 3.42
N GLY A 40 1.89 3.29 3.21
CA GLY A 40 1.27 2.62 2.06
C GLY A 40 -0.25 2.83 2.01
N VAL A 41 -0.93 2.73 3.16
CA VAL A 41 -2.38 2.99 3.27
C VAL A 41 -2.71 4.45 2.96
N LEU A 42 -1.94 5.41 3.48
CA LEU A 42 -2.16 6.84 3.18
C LEU A 42 -2.02 7.14 1.68
N LEU A 43 -0.99 6.58 1.04
CA LEU A 43 -0.80 6.70 -0.41
C LEU A 43 -1.94 6.06 -1.20
N LEU A 44 -2.42 4.89 -0.77
CA LEU A 44 -3.56 4.20 -1.39
C LEU A 44 -4.84 5.06 -1.33
N VAL A 45 -5.13 5.64 -0.16
CA VAL A 45 -6.30 6.51 0.03
C VAL A 45 -6.19 7.76 -0.85
N GLY A 46 -5.02 8.42 -0.86
CA GLY A 46 -4.78 9.59 -1.71
C GLY A 46 -4.94 9.27 -3.19
N PHE A 47 -4.41 8.13 -3.63
CA PHE A 47 -4.58 7.66 -5.00
C PHE A 47 -6.04 7.35 -5.32
N SER A 48 -6.78 6.71 -4.41
CA SER A 48 -8.22 6.42 -4.60
C SER A 48 -9.03 7.69 -4.79
N ILE A 49 -8.74 8.75 -4.02
CA ILE A 49 -9.41 10.04 -4.16
C ILE A 49 -9.13 10.64 -5.55
N GLN A 50 -7.86 10.65 -5.98
CA GLN A 50 -7.50 11.16 -7.30
C GLN A 50 -8.11 10.32 -8.44
N PHE A 51 -8.19 9.01 -8.27
CA PHE A 51 -8.83 8.11 -9.22
C PHE A 51 -10.33 8.37 -9.32
N THR A 52 -11.04 8.55 -8.20
CA THR A 52 -12.46 8.91 -8.20
C THR A 52 -12.69 10.29 -8.82
N ALA A 53 -11.84 11.27 -8.53
CA ALA A 53 -11.93 12.59 -9.14
C ALA A 53 -11.68 12.57 -10.66
N TYR A 54 -10.74 11.74 -11.12
CA TYR A 54 -10.49 11.52 -12.54
C TYR A 54 -11.68 10.84 -13.23
N MET A 55 -12.24 9.78 -12.62
CA MET A 55 -13.40 9.06 -13.15
C MET A 55 -14.69 9.89 -13.16
N GLY A 56 -14.90 10.77 -12.17
CA GLY A 56 -16.07 11.66 -12.14
C GLY A 56 -16.00 12.82 -13.14
N ASN A 57 -14.82 13.08 -13.72
CA ASN A 57 -14.64 14.03 -14.83
C ASN A 57 -14.71 13.36 -16.22
N TYR A 58 -14.87 12.04 -16.29
CA TYR A 58 -15.08 11.25 -17.51
C TYR A 58 -16.54 10.79 -17.59
#